data_AF-A0A9P6CRL8-F1
#
_entry.id   AF-A0A9P6CRL8-F1
#
_cell.length_a   1.000
_cell.length_b   1.000
_cell.length_c   1.000
_cell.angle_alpha   90.00
_cell.angle_beta   90.00
_cell.angle_gamma   90.00
#
_symmetry.space_group_name_H-M   'P 1'
#
loop_
_entity.id
_entity.type
_entity.pdbx_description
1 polymer ?
#
loop_
_entity_poly.entity_id
_entity_poly.type
_entity_poly.pdbx_seq_one_letter_code
_entity_poly.pdbx_strand_id
1 'polypeptide(L)'
;MHTTITISRPILMHTSLAYVSPEVQAFDSVILSKSARLPTELLSLIRSHLLPLITTYFLRNSTQALALYETSLRDLLCVDCVAYNNDIYGPDVWQWEQFSGACACTRVSSINISDSTKTLNAHGPTPYKSNPKLFRDRMQWLENHLSQRILGPHSADDSSEAIWRVVEEVLRDQGCRVLRGVSEYSIYEEFLGVRTFSRRRNLVTIVSVQSEGSEESSEGSLGGAHWDSVANLHRAKENLGLNFEYDYEEGLENPTITHSYPHPPLLYELNFGPPTLYGFILYAQSSIVEISPLQALAALIAVCLSLPLTLATLALTVLCFYSRPKSFRIL
;
A
#
# COMPACT_ATOMS: atom_id res chain seq x y z
N MET A 1 -10.18 23.51 -22.62
CA MET A 1 -10.38 22.26 -21.85
C MET A 1 -9.18 22.13 -20.93
N HIS A 2 -9.39 22.08 -19.61
CA HIS A 2 -8.26 21.89 -18.70
C HIS A 2 -7.82 20.42 -18.77
N THR A 3 -6.54 20.21 -19.08
CA THR A 3 -5.94 18.88 -18.99
C THR A 3 -5.88 18.50 -17.52
N THR A 4 -6.48 17.37 -17.15
CA THR A 4 -6.49 16.87 -15.78
C THR A 4 -6.18 15.38 -15.77
N ILE A 5 -5.63 14.89 -14.66
CA ILE A 5 -5.43 13.46 -14.42
C ILE A 5 -6.30 13.06 -13.24
N THR A 6 -7.11 12.01 -13.39
CA THR A 6 -7.90 11.45 -12.30
C THR A 6 -7.24 10.18 -11.81
N ILE A 7 -7.02 10.06 -10.50
CA ILE A 7 -6.35 8.90 -9.90
C ILE A 7 -6.95 8.51 -8.56
N SER A 8 -6.79 7.24 -8.17
CA SER A 8 -7.14 6.74 -6.85
C SER A 8 -6.33 7.42 -5.74
N ARG A 9 -7.02 7.90 -4.69
CA ARG A 9 -6.47 8.53 -3.48
C ARG A 9 -5.42 7.65 -2.80
N PRO A 10 -5.69 6.35 -2.53
CA PRO A 10 -4.69 5.43 -2.01
C PRO A 10 -3.44 5.40 -2.88
N ILE A 11 -3.57 5.20 -4.19
CA ILE A 11 -2.41 5.11 -5.09
C ILE A 11 -1.58 6.40 -5.02
N LEU A 12 -2.23 7.57 -5.05
CA LEU A 12 -1.52 8.84 -4.93
C LEU A 12 -0.76 8.96 -3.60
N MET A 13 -1.40 8.64 -2.47
CA MET A 13 -0.74 8.70 -1.15
C MET A 13 0.47 7.75 -1.07
N HIS A 14 0.33 6.51 -1.54
CA HIS A 14 1.40 5.52 -1.47
C HIS A 14 2.55 5.83 -2.44
N THR A 15 2.25 6.30 -3.66
CA THR A 15 3.28 6.73 -4.62
C THR A 15 4.03 7.97 -4.15
N SER A 16 3.34 8.95 -3.55
CA SER A 16 4.00 10.11 -2.92
C SER A 16 4.92 9.70 -1.78
N LEU A 17 4.48 8.78 -0.90
CA LEU A 17 5.35 8.22 0.13
C LEU A 17 6.54 7.46 -0.44
N ALA A 18 6.33 6.66 -1.49
CA ALA A 18 7.41 5.94 -2.16
C ALA A 18 8.42 6.90 -2.78
N TYR A 19 7.95 8.01 -3.36
CA TYR A 19 8.80 9.03 -3.95
C TYR A 19 9.71 9.71 -2.93
N VAL A 20 9.20 10.01 -1.73
CA VAL A 20 10.00 10.61 -0.64
C VAL A 20 10.73 9.58 0.23
N SER A 21 10.70 8.30 -0.13
CA SER A 21 11.39 7.26 0.62
C SER A 21 12.92 7.44 0.58
N PRO A 22 13.64 7.07 1.65
CA PRO A 22 15.11 7.14 1.67
C PRO A 22 15.77 6.39 0.51
N GLU A 23 15.18 5.27 0.07
CA GLU A 23 15.67 4.46 -1.03
C GLU A 23 15.64 5.23 -2.36
N VAL A 24 14.51 5.88 -2.67
CA VAL A 24 14.38 6.69 -3.89
C VAL A 24 15.25 7.94 -3.79
N GLN A 25 15.26 8.64 -2.65
CA GLN A 25 16.09 9.84 -2.46
C GLN A 25 17.59 9.54 -2.56
N ALA A 26 18.05 8.42 -2.00
CA ALA A 26 19.43 7.98 -2.13
C ALA A 26 19.77 7.66 -3.59
N PHE A 27 18.86 6.98 -4.30
CA PHE A 27 19.06 6.66 -5.71
C PHE A 27 19.07 7.90 -6.60
N ASP A 28 18.23 8.89 -6.29
CA ASP A 28 18.20 10.20 -6.95
C ASP A 28 19.50 10.97 -6.73
N SER A 29 20.04 10.90 -5.52
CA SER A 29 21.34 11.49 -5.19
C SER A 29 22.47 10.84 -6.00
N VAL A 30 22.38 9.53 -6.28
CA VAL A 30 23.33 8.83 -7.16
C VAL A 30 23.17 9.29 -8.62
N ILE A 31 21.94 9.45 -9.13
CA ILE A 31 21.68 9.97 -10.48
C ILE A 31 22.29 11.37 -10.68
N LEU A 32 22.12 12.24 -9.68
CA LEU A 32 22.63 13.61 -9.71
C LEU A 32 24.15 13.69 -9.50
N SER A 33 24.75 12.64 -8.93
CA SER A 33 26.19 12.60 -8.71
C SER A 33 26.95 12.35 -10.01
N LYS A 34 27.93 13.22 -10.30
CA LYS A 34 28.87 13.04 -11.41
C LYS A 34 29.78 11.81 -11.28
N SER A 35 29.78 11.16 -10.11
CA SER A 35 30.60 9.98 -9.84
C SER A 35 29.92 8.65 -10.17
N ALA A 36 28.67 8.67 -10.64
CA ALA A 36 27.97 7.46 -11.03
C ALA A 36 28.71 6.77 -12.19
N ARG A 37 29.00 5.47 -12.03
CA ARG A 37 29.71 4.66 -13.03
C ARG A 37 28.79 4.16 -14.15
N LEU A 38 27.48 4.23 -13.95
CA LEU A 38 26.48 3.77 -14.90
C LEU A 38 25.98 4.95 -15.75
N PRO A 39 25.69 4.72 -17.04
CA PRO A 39 24.98 5.68 -17.87
C PRO A 39 23.65 6.13 -17.25
N THR A 40 23.30 7.40 -17.43
CA THR A 40 22.09 8.00 -16.85
C THR A 40 20.83 7.26 -17.30
N GLU A 41 20.80 6.73 -18.52
CA GLU A 41 19.67 5.99 -19.07
C GLU A 41 19.39 4.71 -18.26
N LEU A 42 20.44 4.00 -17.85
CA LEU A 42 20.30 2.81 -17.00
C LEU A 42 19.85 3.18 -15.60
N LEU A 43 20.35 4.28 -15.05
CA LEU A 43 19.92 4.75 -13.73
C LEU A 43 18.44 5.16 -13.79
N SER A 44 18.02 5.93 -14.78
CA SER A 44 16.61 6.31 -14.99
C SER A 44 15.70 5.08 -15.13
N LEU A 45 16.16 4.04 -15.85
CA LEU A 45 15.42 2.78 -15.95
C LEU A 45 15.32 2.06 -14.59
N ILE A 46 16.39 2.00 -13.82
CA ILE A 46 16.34 1.41 -12.47
C ILE A 46 15.37 2.21 -11.58
N ARG A 47 15.43 3.54 -11.64
CA ARG A 47 14.51 4.42 -10.90
C ARG A 47 13.05 4.14 -11.25
N SER A 48 12.73 4.01 -12.55
CA SER A 48 11.36 3.76 -13.00
C SER A 48 10.80 2.41 -12.54
N HIS A 49 11.66 1.43 -12.24
CA HIS A 49 11.28 0.17 -11.61
C HIS A 49 11.27 0.21 -10.08
N LEU A 50 12.17 0.99 -9.46
CA LEU A 50 12.28 1.08 -8.01
C LEU A 50 11.01 1.66 -7.37
N LEU A 51 10.47 2.74 -7.97
CA LEU A 51 9.32 3.43 -7.40
C LEU A 51 8.04 2.56 -7.34
N PRO A 52 7.63 1.85 -8.41
CA PRO A 52 6.49 0.94 -8.35
C PRO A 52 6.68 -0.21 -7.35
N LEU A 53 7.90 -0.73 -7.20
CA LEU A 53 8.20 -1.78 -6.22
C LEU A 53 7.97 -1.29 -4.78
N ILE A 54 8.48 -0.10 -4.44
CA ILE A 54 8.28 0.50 -3.11
C ILE A 54 6.80 0.86 -2.89
N THR A 55 6.12 1.39 -3.92
CA THR A 55 4.69 1.68 -3.86
C THR A 55 3.88 0.42 -3.55
N THR A 56 4.16 -0.68 -4.27
CA THR A 56 3.49 -1.98 -4.05
C THR A 56 3.76 -2.52 -2.65
N TYR A 57 4.99 -2.35 -2.15
CA TYR A 57 5.34 -2.71 -0.77
C TYR A 57 4.50 -1.93 0.25
N PHE A 58 4.39 -0.60 0.09
CA PHE A 58 3.56 0.20 1.00
C PHE A 58 2.08 -0.16 0.92
N LEU A 59 1.53 -0.37 -0.28
CA LEU A 59 0.14 -0.81 -0.48
C LEU A 59 -0.13 -2.15 0.24
N ARG A 60 0.75 -3.13 0.08
CA ARG A 60 0.66 -4.44 0.76
C ARG A 60 0.74 -4.30 2.28
N ASN A 61 1.63 -3.46 2.77
CA ASN A 61 1.77 -3.25 4.21
C ASN A 61 0.53 -2.58 4.82
N SER A 62 -0.03 -1.58 4.14
CA SER A 62 -1.23 -0.88 4.61
C SER A 62 -2.49 -1.73 4.51
N THR A 63 -2.63 -2.59 3.50
CA THR A 63 -3.72 -3.58 3.43
C THR A 63 -3.63 -4.62 4.55
N GLN A 64 -2.43 -5.13 4.85
CA GLN A 64 -2.24 -6.02 5.99
C GLN A 64 -2.57 -5.33 7.32
N ALA A 65 -2.11 -4.09 7.52
CA ALA A 65 -2.41 -3.32 8.72
C ALA A 65 -3.91 -3.03 8.86
N LEU A 66 -4.62 -2.78 7.75
CA LEU A 66 -6.08 -2.60 7.72
C LEU A 66 -6.79 -3.89 8.16
N ALA A 67 -6.39 -5.04 7.62
CA ALA A 67 -6.97 -6.33 7.99
C ALA A 67 -6.77 -6.65 9.48
N LEU A 68 -5.60 -6.33 10.05
CA LEU A 68 -5.36 -6.45 11.49
C LEU A 68 -6.25 -5.53 12.32
N TYR A 69 -6.43 -4.28 11.87
CA TYR A 69 -7.33 -3.34 12.52
C TYR A 69 -8.78 -3.85 12.48
N GLU A 70 -9.28 -4.26 11.32
CA GLU A 70 -10.62 -4.83 11.16
C GLU A 70 -10.82 -6.09 12.02
N THR A 71 -9.81 -6.96 12.09
CA THR A 71 -9.82 -8.15 12.96
C THR A 71 -9.91 -7.74 14.43
N SER A 72 -9.11 -6.76 14.86
CA SER A 72 -9.15 -6.26 16.23
C SER A 72 -10.51 -5.67 16.61
N LEU A 73 -11.26 -5.08 15.67
CA LEU A 73 -12.62 -4.62 15.91
C LEU A 73 -13.60 -5.79 16.09
N ARG A 74 -13.44 -6.87 15.30
CA ARG A 74 -14.25 -8.09 15.43
C ARG A 74 -13.98 -8.81 16.75
N ASP A 75 -12.73 -8.83 17.20
CA ASP A 75 -12.32 -9.46 18.46
C ASP A 75 -12.93 -8.79 19.71
N LEU A 76 -13.47 -7.57 19.57
CA LEU A 76 -14.22 -6.91 20.63
C LEU A 76 -15.62 -7.53 20.85
N LEU A 77 -16.10 -8.34 19.89
CA LEU A 77 -17.40 -9.00 19.93
C LEU A 77 -17.24 -10.50 20.21
N CYS A 78 -18.23 -11.12 20.87
CA CYS A 78 -18.31 -12.57 20.93
C CYS A 78 -18.78 -13.14 19.57
N VAL A 79 -18.61 -14.45 19.38
CA VAL A 79 -18.98 -15.16 18.15
C VAL A 79 -20.43 -14.87 17.73
N ASP A 80 -21.37 -14.87 18.67
CA ASP A 80 -22.79 -14.62 18.39
C ASP A 80 -23.04 -13.17 17.95
N CYS A 81 -22.37 -12.19 18.57
CA CYS A 81 -22.48 -10.79 18.17
C CYS A 81 -21.86 -10.54 16.80
N VAL A 82 -20.75 -11.22 16.45
CA VAL A 82 -20.16 -11.15 15.10
C VAL A 82 -21.13 -11.73 14.08
N ALA A 83 -21.71 -12.91 14.35
CA ALA A 83 -22.69 -13.53 13.47
C ALA A 83 -23.90 -12.62 13.24
N TYR A 84 -24.47 -12.04 14.31
CA TYR A 84 -25.56 -11.09 14.20
C TYR A 84 -25.22 -9.87 13.33
N ASN A 85 -24.06 -9.24 13.54
CA ASN A 85 -23.67 -8.08 12.73
C ASN A 85 -23.42 -8.47 11.26
N ASN A 86 -22.85 -9.65 11.00
CA ASN A 86 -22.68 -10.18 9.65
C ASN A 86 -24.04 -10.41 8.96
N ASP A 87 -25.03 -10.93 9.67
CA ASP A 87 -26.35 -11.22 9.11
C ASP A 87 -27.15 -9.95 8.82
N ILE A 88 -27.02 -8.92 9.67
CA ILE A 88 -27.79 -7.67 9.56
C ILE A 88 -27.14 -6.65 8.62
N TYR A 89 -25.83 -6.45 8.74
CA TYR A 89 -25.09 -5.40 8.02
C TYR A 89 -24.16 -5.96 6.93
N GLY A 90 -23.94 -7.27 6.90
CA GLY A 90 -22.95 -7.90 6.02
C GLY A 90 -21.56 -8.04 6.67
N PRO A 91 -20.61 -8.68 5.95
CA PRO A 91 -19.28 -9.00 6.46
C PRO A 91 -18.37 -7.76 6.63
N ASP A 92 -18.77 -6.62 6.07
CA ASP A 92 -18.01 -5.38 6.08
C ASP A 92 -18.21 -4.63 7.41
N VAL A 93 -17.20 -4.67 8.29
CA VAL A 93 -17.19 -4.01 9.61
C VAL A 93 -17.45 -2.50 9.52
N TRP A 94 -17.09 -1.87 8.39
CA TRP A 94 -17.29 -0.44 8.20
C TRP A 94 -18.77 -0.08 8.09
N GLN A 95 -19.62 -1.01 7.65
CA GLN A 95 -21.07 -0.85 7.50
C GLN A 95 -21.84 -1.13 8.80
N TRP A 96 -21.17 -1.57 9.86
CA TRP A 96 -21.80 -1.83 11.15
C TRP A 96 -22.09 -0.50 11.86
N GLU A 97 -23.27 0.08 11.61
CA GLU A 97 -23.67 1.39 12.13
C GLU A 97 -23.86 1.39 13.66
N GLN A 98 -24.30 0.27 14.22
CA GLN A 98 -24.57 0.12 15.67
C GLN A 98 -23.36 -0.41 16.46
N PHE A 99 -22.20 -0.58 15.82
CA PHE A 99 -21.00 -1.02 16.53
C PHE A 99 -20.44 0.11 17.40
N SER A 100 -20.72 0.03 18.71
CA SER A 100 -20.23 0.96 19.72
C SER A 100 -19.01 0.44 20.50
N GLY A 101 -18.47 -0.72 20.11
CA GLY A 101 -17.31 -1.33 20.73
C GLY A 101 -17.53 -2.71 21.33
N ALA A 102 -16.76 -3.00 22.39
CA ALA A 102 -16.78 -4.32 23.02
C ALA A 102 -18.18 -4.72 23.51
N CYS A 103 -18.59 -5.94 23.16
CA CYS A 103 -19.90 -6.45 23.58
C CYS A 103 -19.93 -6.72 25.09
N ALA A 104 -21.11 -6.64 25.71
CA ALA A 104 -21.26 -6.95 27.13
C ALA A 104 -20.99 -8.45 27.44
N CYS A 105 -21.17 -9.32 26.44
CA CYS A 105 -21.04 -10.77 26.57
C CYS A 105 -19.60 -11.21 26.92
N THR A 106 -18.58 -10.54 26.40
CA THR A 106 -17.16 -10.88 26.69
C THR A 106 -16.75 -10.61 28.13
N ARG A 107 -17.43 -9.70 28.83
CA ARG A 107 -17.15 -9.39 30.25
C ARG A 107 -17.67 -10.45 31.22
N VAL A 108 -18.73 -11.17 30.86
CA VAL A 108 -19.34 -12.16 31.75
C VAL A 108 -18.53 -13.45 31.78
N SER A 109 -17.90 -13.81 30.66
CA SER A 109 -17.07 -15.04 30.56
C SER A 109 -15.78 -14.98 31.37
N SER A 110 -15.23 -13.80 31.67
CA SER A 110 -13.99 -13.66 32.45
C SER A 110 -14.21 -13.72 33.97
N ILE A 111 -15.44 -13.51 34.45
CA ILE A 111 -15.74 -13.43 35.89
C ILE A 111 -15.95 -14.82 36.51
N ASN A 112 -16.32 -15.83 35.72
CA ASN A 112 -16.74 -17.14 36.23
C ASN A 112 -15.62 -18.19 36.39
N ILE A 113 -14.34 -17.83 36.23
CA ILE A 113 -13.20 -18.78 36.35
C ILE A 113 -12.43 -18.64 37.67
N SER A 114 -12.68 -17.61 38.48
CA SER A 114 -11.96 -17.43 39.74
C SER A 114 -12.90 -17.34 40.93
N ASP A 115 -13.29 -18.54 41.39
CA ASP A 115 -13.67 -18.75 42.77
C ASP A 115 -12.50 -18.30 43.67
N SER A 116 -12.74 -17.24 44.42
CA SER A 116 -12.32 -17.10 45.81
C SER A 116 -10.81 -17.21 46.12
N THR A 117 -10.04 -16.14 45.85
CA THR A 117 -9.21 -15.55 46.93
C THR A 117 -8.83 -14.10 46.62
N LYS A 118 -9.31 -13.23 47.51
CA LYS A 118 -9.01 -11.82 47.73
C LYS A 118 -7.54 -11.45 47.48
N THR A 119 -7.31 -10.39 46.72
CA THR A 119 -6.67 -9.16 47.24
C THR A 119 -7.05 -7.97 46.37
N LEU A 120 -7.69 -7.00 47.03
CA LEU A 120 -7.91 -5.65 46.53
C LEU A 120 -6.55 -5.04 46.16
N ASN A 121 -6.35 -4.68 44.90
CA ASN A 121 -5.47 -3.59 44.44
C ASN A 121 -5.57 -3.40 42.92
N ALA A 122 -6.78 -3.49 42.35
CA ALA A 122 -7.00 -3.18 40.95
C ALA A 122 -7.64 -1.78 40.81
N HIS A 123 -6.91 -0.75 41.22
CA HIS A 123 -6.95 0.54 40.52
C HIS A 123 -6.21 0.42 39.18
N GLY A 124 -6.60 -0.60 38.39
CA GLY A 124 -6.19 -0.72 37.01
C GLY A 124 -6.83 0.46 36.26
N PRO A 125 -6.06 1.16 35.42
CA PRO A 125 -6.48 2.39 34.77
C PRO A 125 -7.84 2.23 34.09
N THR A 126 -8.58 3.32 34.21
CA THR A 126 -9.98 3.56 33.86
C THR A 126 -10.47 2.90 32.56
N PRO A 127 -11.79 2.63 32.47
CA PRO A 127 -12.42 2.00 31.32
C PRO A 127 -12.13 2.84 30.09
N TYR A 128 -11.35 2.27 29.16
CA TYR A 128 -11.03 2.88 27.88
C TYR A 128 -12.33 3.28 27.18
N LYS A 129 -12.63 4.58 27.28
CA LYS A 129 -13.71 5.29 26.60
C LYS A 129 -13.22 5.81 25.25
N SER A 130 -12.20 5.17 24.69
CA SER A 130 -11.77 5.40 23.32
C SER A 130 -12.78 4.68 22.45
N ASN A 131 -13.57 5.43 21.69
CA ASN A 131 -14.45 4.88 20.67
C ASN A 131 -13.62 3.92 19.80
N PRO A 132 -13.85 2.59 19.83
CA PRO A 132 -12.98 1.66 19.12
C PRO A 132 -13.07 1.84 17.60
N LYS A 133 -14.21 2.36 17.12
CA LYS A 133 -14.39 2.84 15.73
C LYS A 133 -13.96 4.31 15.66
N LEU A 134 -12.66 4.54 15.77
CA LEU A 134 -12.04 5.86 15.68
C LEU A 134 -12.25 6.50 14.30
N PHE A 135 -12.43 5.69 13.25
CA PHE A 135 -12.51 6.13 11.86
C PHE A 135 -13.89 5.85 11.27
N ARG A 136 -14.38 6.78 10.44
CA ARG A 136 -15.65 6.68 9.73
C ARG A 136 -15.61 5.63 8.63
N ASP A 137 -14.51 5.56 7.89
CA ASP A 137 -14.31 4.66 6.75
C ASP A 137 -12.85 4.22 6.61
N ARG A 138 -12.61 3.27 5.67
CA ARG A 138 -11.28 2.75 5.34
C ARG A 138 -10.31 3.83 4.89
N MET A 139 -10.79 4.88 4.21
CA MET A 139 -9.94 5.94 3.66
C MET A 139 -9.40 6.82 4.78
N GLN A 140 -10.25 7.22 5.72
CA GLN A 140 -9.85 8.00 6.88
C GLN A 140 -8.86 7.21 7.76
N TRP A 141 -9.09 5.90 7.92
CA TRP A 141 -8.12 5.03 8.59
C TRP A 141 -6.77 5.03 7.87
N LEU A 142 -6.78 4.91 6.53
CA LEU A 142 -5.56 4.88 5.72
C LEU A 142 -4.79 6.20 5.83
N GLU A 143 -5.48 7.34 5.73
CA GLU A 143 -4.87 8.66 5.87
C GLU A 143 -4.18 8.83 7.21
N ASN A 144 -4.84 8.40 8.29
CA ASN A 144 -4.26 8.40 9.62
C ASN A 144 -3.07 7.43 9.73
N HIS A 145 -3.21 6.19 9.25
CA HIS A 145 -2.15 5.18 9.29
C HIS A 145 -0.87 5.66 8.58
N LEU A 146 -1.03 6.25 7.39
CA LEU A 146 0.09 6.80 6.63
C LEU A 146 0.67 8.06 7.30
N SER A 147 -0.17 8.90 7.90
CA SER A 147 0.27 10.09 8.67
C SER A 147 1.11 9.71 9.88
N GLN A 148 0.69 8.68 10.64
CA GLN A 148 1.46 8.17 11.78
C GLN A 148 2.83 7.62 11.38
N ARG A 149 2.94 7.06 10.16
CA ARG A 149 4.23 6.58 9.63
C ARG A 149 5.19 7.73 9.31
N ILE A 150 4.68 8.89 8.90
CA ILE A 150 5.46 10.10 8.64
C ILE A 150 5.89 10.77 9.95
N LEU A 151 4.94 10.96 10.87
CA LEU A 151 5.16 11.70 12.12
C LEU A 151 5.89 10.88 13.20
N GLY A 152 5.89 9.56 13.05
CA GLY A 152 6.43 8.63 14.05
C GLY A 152 5.49 8.40 15.24
N PRO A 153 5.82 7.43 16.11
CA PRO A 153 4.93 6.95 17.17
C PRO A 153 4.71 7.93 18.33
N HIS A 154 5.47 9.03 18.38
CA HIS A 154 5.45 9.98 19.49
C HIS A 154 4.73 11.30 19.16
N SER A 155 4.24 11.46 17.94
CA SER A 155 3.44 12.63 17.60
C SER A 155 2.04 12.50 18.19
N ALA A 156 1.71 13.39 19.13
CA ALA A 156 0.36 13.54 19.65
C ALA A 156 -0.57 14.27 18.67
N ASP A 157 -0.03 14.78 17.55
CA ASP A 157 -0.80 15.45 16.53
C ASP A 157 -1.47 14.40 15.64
N ASP A 158 -2.74 14.12 15.93
CA ASP A 158 -3.60 13.10 15.28
C ASP A 158 -4.09 13.56 13.89
N SER A 159 -3.25 14.34 13.20
CA SER A 159 -3.62 15.02 11.98
C SER A 159 -3.40 14.10 10.78
N SER A 160 -4.50 13.58 10.25
CA SER A 160 -4.60 12.97 8.91
C SER A 160 -4.10 13.87 7.78
N GLU A 161 -3.79 15.14 8.07
CA GLU A 161 -3.23 16.10 7.12
C GLU A 161 -1.75 15.84 6.80
N ALA A 162 -1.01 15.09 7.61
CA ALA A 162 0.43 14.93 7.41
C ALA A 162 0.76 14.20 6.09
N ILE A 163 0.05 13.12 5.75
CA ILE A 163 0.20 12.44 4.45
C ILE A 163 -0.11 13.38 3.28
N TRP A 164 -1.10 14.22 3.47
CA TRP A 164 -1.60 15.14 2.47
C TRP A 164 -0.63 16.29 2.18
N ARG A 165 0.10 16.77 3.19
CA ARG A 165 1.23 17.70 2.98
C ARG A 165 2.34 17.09 2.13
N VAL A 166 2.65 15.81 2.36
CA VAL A 166 3.64 15.08 1.53
C VAL A 166 3.16 14.97 0.09
N VAL A 167 1.88 14.62 -0.13
CA VAL A 167 1.29 14.56 -1.48
C VAL A 167 1.38 15.92 -2.18
N GLU A 168 1.03 17.00 -1.48
CA GLU A 168 1.11 18.36 -2.03
C GLU A 168 2.54 18.79 -2.36
N GLU A 169 3.49 18.49 -1.48
CA GLU A 169 4.91 18.77 -1.71
C GLU A 169 5.45 18.04 -2.93
N VAL A 170 5.19 16.73 -3.03
CA VAL A 170 5.62 15.90 -4.17
C VAL A 170 5.00 16.39 -5.47
N LEU A 171 3.71 16.76 -5.49
CA LEU A 171 3.08 17.26 -6.70
C LEU A 171 3.55 18.66 -7.08
N ARG A 172 3.82 19.53 -6.09
CA ARG A 172 4.39 20.87 -6.30
C ARG A 172 5.75 20.77 -6.98
N ASP A 173 6.59 19.80 -6.60
CA ASP A 173 7.88 19.53 -7.25
C ASP A 173 7.71 19.13 -8.73
N GLN A 174 6.55 18.58 -9.11
CA GLN A 174 6.19 18.25 -10.49
C GLN A 174 5.37 19.36 -11.20
N GLY A 175 5.24 20.56 -10.62
CA GLY A 175 4.44 21.65 -11.18
C GLY A 175 2.92 21.36 -11.21
N CYS A 176 2.46 20.49 -10.31
CA CYS A 176 1.10 20.01 -10.20
C CYS A 176 0.53 20.28 -8.80
N ARG A 177 -0.80 20.16 -8.65
CA ARG A 177 -1.50 20.21 -7.36
C ARG A 177 -2.73 19.31 -7.37
N VAL A 178 -3.21 18.93 -6.19
CA VAL A 178 -4.47 18.20 -6.02
C VAL A 178 -5.64 19.16 -5.90
N LEU A 179 -6.72 18.91 -6.62
CA LEU A 179 -8.01 19.55 -6.38
C LEU A 179 -8.79 18.72 -5.36
N ARG A 180 -8.76 19.14 -4.10
CA ARG A 180 -9.64 18.58 -3.04
C ARG A 180 -10.97 19.32 -3.09
N GLY A 181 -12.08 18.62 -3.35
CA GLY A 181 -13.43 19.18 -3.17
C GLY A 181 -14.32 19.33 -4.41
N VAL A 182 -13.91 18.91 -5.60
CA VAL A 182 -14.79 19.02 -6.80
C VAL A 182 -15.71 17.80 -6.98
N SER A 183 -15.52 16.71 -6.21
CA SER A 183 -16.28 15.46 -6.38
C SER A 183 -17.64 15.42 -5.67
N GLU A 184 -18.10 16.51 -5.05
CA GLU A 184 -19.42 16.56 -4.39
C GLU A 184 -20.56 17.08 -5.28
N TYR A 185 -20.29 17.36 -6.56
CA TYR A 185 -21.35 17.17 -7.56
C TYR A 185 -21.55 15.67 -7.71
N SER A 186 -22.23 15.10 -6.71
CA SER A 186 -23.06 13.93 -6.81
C SER A 186 -23.94 14.16 -8.04
N ILE A 187 -23.46 13.71 -9.19
CA ILE A 187 -24.32 13.37 -10.30
C ILE A 187 -25.17 12.26 -9.71
N TYR A 188 -26.30 12.64 -9.13
CA TYR A 188 -27.40 11.76 -8.81
C TYR A 188 -27.92 11.26 -10.16
N GLU A 189 -27.16 10.36 -10.81
CA GLU A 189 -27.72 9.48 -11.81
C GLU A 189 -28.59 8.50 -11.03
N GLU A 190 -29.82 8.94 -10.79
CA GLU A 190 -30.92 8.14 -10.28
C GLU A 190 -31.35 7.16 -11.39
N PHE A 191 -30.42 6.32 -11.84
CA PHE A 191 -30.70 5.28 -12.82
C PHE A 191 -31.35 4.09 -12.09
N LEU A 192 -32.69 4.09 -12.08
CA LEU A 192 -33.54 2.91 -11.91
C LEU A 192 -33.40 2.13 -10.59
N GLY A 193 -33.22 2.81 -9.45
CA GLY A 193 -33.39 2.18 -8.12
C GLY A 193 -32.33 1.15 -7.73
N VAL A 194 -31.32 0.91 -8.57
CA VAL A 194 -30.14 0.13 -8.19
C VAL A 194 -29.17 1.08 -7.50
N ARG A 195 -29.03 0.96 -6.18
CA ARG A 195 -27.97 1.64 -5.43
C ARG A 195 -26.61 1.04 -5.83
N THR A 196 -26.07 1.40 -6.99
CA THR A 196 -24.67 1.18 -7.27
C THR A 196 -23.89 2.10 -6.34
N PHE A 197 -23.31 1.54 -5.28
CA PHE A 197 -22.42 2.27 -4.38
C PHE A 197 -21.32 2.90 -5.23
N SER A 198 -21.32 4.23 -5.26
CA SER A 198 -20.56 4.99 -6.25
C SER A 198 -19.05 4.88 -5.99
N ARG A 199 -18.38 4.08 -6.83
CA ARG A 199 -16.93 3.86 -6.96
C ARG A 199 -16.11 5.17 -7.05
N ARG A 200 -16.76 6.31 -7.33
CA ARG A 200 -16.10 7.63 -7.49
C ARG A 200 -15.58 8.27 -6.20
N ARG A 201 -15.94 7.78 -5.01
CA ARG A 201 -15.57 8.43 -3.73
C ARG A 201 -14.06 8.48 -3.43
N ASN A 202 -13.28 7.67 -4.13
CA ASN A 202 -11.85 7.51 -3.87
C ASN A 202 -10.96 8.14 -4.95
N LEU A 203 -11.52 8.91 -5.88
CA LEU A 203 -10.73 9.55 -6.93
C LEU A 203 -10.35 10.98 -6.55
N VAL A 204 -9.16 11.41 -6.94
CA VAL A 204 -8.67 12.78 -6.87
C VAL A 204 -8.23 13.26 -8.24
N THR A 205 -8.42 14.55 -8.49
CA THR A 205 -8.03 15.19 -9.74
C THR A 205 -6.75 15.99 -9.52
N ILE A 206 -5.75 15.73 -10.35
CA ILE A 206 -4.48 16.45 -10.40
C ILE A 206 -4.53 17.42 -11.57
N VAL A 207 -4.11 18.66 -11.31
CA VAL A 207 -4.04 19.74 -12.29
C VAL A 207 -2.68 20.43 -12.26
N SER A 208 -2.27 21.02 -13.37
CA SER A 208 -1.05 21.85 -13.39
C SER A 208 -1.30 23.21 -12.73
N VAL A 209 -0.30 23.73 -12.01
CA VAL A 209 -0.38 24.98 -11.25
C VAL A 209 -0.54 26.22 -12.15
N GLN A 210 -0.02 26.18 -13.38
CA GLN A 210 -0.05 27.34 -14.30
C GLN A 210 -1.46 27.72 -14.78
N SER A 211 -2.47 26.88 -14.54
CA SER A 211 -3.83 27.08 -15.05
C SER A 211 -4.64 28.16 -14.32
N GLU A 212 -4.25 28.62 -13.12
CA GLU A 212 -5.09 29.53 -12.30
C GLU A 212 -4.72 31.01 -12.41
N GLY A 213 -3.53 31.35 -12.90
CA GLY A 213 -3.02 32.73 -12.85
C GLY A 213 -3.30 33.61 -14.07
N SER A 214 -4.04 33.12 -15.08
CA SER A 214 -4.04 33.74 -16.42
C SER A 214 -5.41 34.15 -16.95
N GLU A 215 -6.42 34.32 -16.08
CA GLU A 215 -7.76 34.72 -16.53
C GLU A 215 -7.89 36.21 -16.91
N GLU A 216 -6.98 37.10 -16.50
CA GLU A 216 -7.26 38.55 -16.60
C GLU A 216 -6.50 39.38 -17.64
N SER A 217 -5.46 38.88 -18.32
CA SER A 217 -4.72 39.79 -19.21
C SER A 217 -3.76 39.10 -20.16
N SER A 218 -4.19 38.87 -21.41
CA SER A 218 -3.45 39.15 -22.67
C SER A 218 -3.97 38.30 -23.84
N GLU A 219 -4.68 38.91 -24.78
CA GLU A 219 -5.25 38.29 -26.00
C GLU A 219 -4.19 37.79 -27.04
N GLY A 220 -2.91 37.67 -26.66
CA GLY A 220 -1.81 37.50 -27.62
C GLY A 220 -1.03 36.17 -27.59
N SER A 221 -1.16 35.32 -26.57
CA SER A 221 -0.28 34.15 -26.39
C SER A 221 -1.02 32.87 -25.97
N LEU A 222 -1.98 32.45 -26.78
CA LEU A 222 -2.83 31.28 -26.50
C LEU A 222 -2.13 29.91 -26.67
N GLY A 223 -0.96 29.87 -27.30
CA GLY A 223 -0.31 28.59 -27.63
C GLY A 223 0.58 27.99 -26.54
N GLY A 224 1.34 28.80 -25.80
CA GLY A 224 2.42 28.31 -24.92
C GLY A 224 1.93 27.61 -23.64
N ALA A 225 1.00 28.23 -22.93
CA ALA A 225 0.59 27.78 -21.59
C ALA A 225 -0.09 26.39 -21.57
N HIS A 226 -0.75 26.02 -22.66
CA HIS A 226 -1.41 24.71 -22.77
C HIS A 226 -0.40 23.56 -22.84
N TRP A 227 0.67 23.72 -23.65
CA TRP A 227 1.69 22.69 -23.81
C TRP A 227 2.46 22.44 -22.52
N ASP A 228 2.80 23.49 -21.77
CA ASP A 228 3.49 23.38 -20.49
C ASP A 228 2.65 22.63 -19.44
N SER A 229 1.35 22.90 -19.40
CA SER A 229 0.42 22.20 -18.49
C SER A 229 0.34 20.70 -18.81
N VAL A 230 0.26 20.33 -20.09
CA VAL A 230 0.23 18.93 -20.53
C VAL A 230 1.56 18.24 -20.23
N ALA A 231 2.68 18.92 -20.49
CA ALA A 231 4.02 18.38 -20.24
C ALA A 231 4.27 18.12 -18.74
N ASN A 232 3.85 19.04 -17.86
CA ASN A 232 3.96 18.88 -16.41
C ASN A 232 3.12 17.69 -15.91
N LEU A 233 1.89 17.55 -16.39
CA LEU A 233 1.02 16.44 -16.02
C LEU A 233 1.58 15.09 -16.53
N HIS A 234 2.07 15.04 -17.76
CA HIS A 234 2.70 13.84 -18.30
C HIS A 234 3.93 13.45 -17.49
N ARG A 235 4.80 14.43 -17.17
CA ARG A 235 5.98 14.23 -16.34
C ARG A 235 5.61 13.73 -14.94
N ALA A 236 4.64 14.35 -14.29
CA ALA A 236 4.15 13.91 -12.98
C ALA A 236 3.65 12.46 -13.04
N LYS A 237 2.88 12.11 -14.08
CA LYS A 237 2.35 10.76 -14.30
C LYS A 237 3.46 9.71 -14.43
N GLU A 238 4.48 10.02 -15.21
CA GLU A 238 5.63 9.13 -15.43
C GLU A 238 6.52 9.04 -14.19
N ASN A 239 6.94 10.18 -13.62
CA ASN A 239 7.86 10.24 -12.49
C ASN A 239 7.29 9.64 -11.21
N LEU A 240 5.98 9.73 -10.99
CA LEU A 240 5.31 9.17 -9.83
C LEU A 240 4.81 7.75 -10.05
N GLY A 241 5.01 7.17 -11.25
CA GLY A 241 4.52 5.82 -11.55
C GLY A 241 3.00 5.73 -11.59
N LEU A 242 2.28 6.82 -11.88
CA LEU A 242 0.82 6.82 -11.92
C LEU A 242 0.24 6.09 -13.14
N ASN A 243 1.10 5.63 -14.05
CA ASN A 243 0.74 4.81 -15.20
C ASN A 243 0.54 3.33 -14.88
N PHE A 244 1.04 2.86 -13.72
CA PHE A 244 0.96 1.45 -13.37
C PHE A 244 -0.44 1.09 -12.89
N GLU A 245 -0.92 -0.06 -13.35
CA GLU A 245 -2.09 -0.69 -12.78
C GLU A 245 -1.65 -1.37 -11.48
N TYR A 246 -2.24 -0.92 -10.37
CA TYR A 246 -1.98 -1.48 -9.05
C TYR A 246 -3.20 -2.31 -8.65
N ASP A 247 -2.99 -3.56 -8.22
CA ASP A 247 -4.04 -4.51 -7.79
C ASP A 247 -4.76 -4.10 -6.48
N TYR A 248 -4.75 -2.81 -6.14
CA TYR A 248 -5.28 -2.30 -4.88
C TYR A 248 -6.81 -2.40 -4.79
N GLU A 249 -7.52 -2.30 -5.91
CA GLU A 249 -8.99 -2.29 -5.89
C GLU A 249 -9.57 -3.65 -5.51
N GLU A 250 -8.88 -4.75 -5.81
CA GLU A 250 -9.37 -6.10 -5.51
C GLU A 250 -9.35 -6.42 -4.01
N GLY A 251 -8.37 -5.88 -3.27
CA GLY A 251 -8.20 -6.15 -1.84
C GLY A 251 -9.11 -5.33 -0.92
N LEU A 252 -9.61 -4.17 -1.35
CA LEU A 252 -10.44 -3.29 -0.51
C LEU A 252 -11.94 -3.50 -0.71
N GLU A 253 -12.37 -3.89 -1.91
CA GLU A 253 -13.78 -3.90 -2.29
C GLU A 253 -14.49 -5.22 -2.00
N ASN A 254 -13.76 -6.33 -1.99
CA ASN A 254 -14.32 -7.64 -1.70
C ASN A 254 -13.31 -8.50 -0.94
N PRO A 255 -13.31 -8.45 0.40
CA PRO A 255 -12.73 -9.52 1.19
C PRO A 255 -13.67 -10.73 1.11
N THR A 256 -13.91 -11.29 -0.08
CA THR A 256 -14.60 -12.57 -0.18
C THR A 256 -13.62 -13.59 0.37
N ILE A 257 -13.91 -13.95 1.61
CA ILE A 257 -13.09 -14.72 2.51
C ILE A 257 -12.81 -16.11 1.90
N THR A 258 -11.71 -16.28 1.18
CA THR A 258 -11.02 -17.57 1.16
C THR A 258 -10.26 -17.69 2.48
N HIS A 259 -10.96 -18.17 3.52
CA HIS A 259 -10.39 -18.49 4.83
C HIS A 259 -9.35 -19.61 4.67
N SER A 260 -8.08 -19.25 4.54
CA SER A 260 -6.98 -20.03 5.09
C SER A 260 -6.40 -19.25 6.25
N TYR A 261 -6.69 -19.69 7.47
CA TYR A 261 -6.16 -19.11 8.72
C TYR A 261 -4.64 -18.99 8.67
N PRO A 262 -4.04 -17.81 8.93
CA PRO A 262 -2.61 -17.71 9.14
C PRO A 262 -2.25 -18.01 10.60
N HIS A 263 -1.25 -18.87 10.77
CA HIS A 263 -0.56 -19.12 12.04
C HIS A 263 0.24 -17.89 12.53
N PRO A 264 0.59 -17.81 13.83
CA PRO A 264 1.15 -16.60 14.48
C PRO A 264 2.59 -16.26 14.03
N PRO A 265 3.06 -15.02 14.31
CA PRO A 265 4.13 -14.38 13.56
C PRO A 265 5.52 -14.79 14.06
N LEU A 266 6.40 -15.14 13.14
CA LEU A 266 7.84 -15.09 13.38
C LEU A 266 8.36 -13.71 12.98
N LEU A 267 9.08 -13.09 13.91
CA LEU A 267 9.85 -11.86 13.74
C LEU A 267 10.71 -11.96 12.47
N TYR A 268 10.37 -11.20 11.43
CA TYR A 268 11.27 -10.94 10.33
C TYR A 268 12.08 -9.69 10.66
N GLU A 269 13.27 -9.91 11.22
CA GLU A 269 14.37 -8.98 10.96
C GLU A 269 14.57 -8.87 9.44
N LEU A 270 14.79 -7.65 8.96
CA LEU A 270 15.15 -7.33 7.58
C LEU A 270 16.53 -7.90 7.23
N ASN A 271 16.64 -9.23 7.18
CA ASN A 271 17.70 -9.91 6.48
C ASN A 271 17.27 -10.01 5.02
N PHE A 272 17.99 -9.30 4.15
CA PHE A 272 18.04 -9.58 2.71
C PHE A 272 18.65 -10.97 2.52
N GLY A 273 17.88 -12.01 2.84
CA GLY A 273 18.19 -13.38 2.44
C GLY A 273 18.13 -13.50 0.92
N PRO A 274 18.89 -14.44 0.32
CA PRO A 274 18.82 -14.68 -1.11
C PRO A 274 17.38 -14.98 -1.52
N PRO A 275 16.92 -14.53 -2.70
CA PRO A 275 15.55 -14.70 -3.14
C PRO A 275 15.20 -16.18 -3.12
N THR A 276 14.30 -16.58 -2.22
CA THR A 276 13.81 -17.95 -2.16
C THR A 276 12.86 -18.15 -3.34
N LEU A 277 13.04 -19.27 -4.06
CA LEU A 277 12.23 -19.72 -5.20
C LEU A 277 10.72 -19.65 -4.95
N TYR A 278 10.30 -19.69 -3.68
CA TYR A 278 8.90 -19.62 -3.26
C TYR A 278 8.22 -18.28 -3.58
N GLY A 279 8.95 -17.16 -3.52
CA GLY A 279 8.41 -15.85 -3.90
C GLY A 279 8.13 -15.73 -5.41
N PHE A 280 8.95 -16.38 -6.22
CA PHE A 280 8.78 -16.43 -7.68
C PHE A 280 7.61 -17.33 -8.10
N ILE A 281 7.38 -18.43 -7.38
CA ILE A 281 6.29 -19.38 -7.67
C ILE A 281 4.92 -18.79 -7.31
N LEU A 282 4.81 -18.08 -6.19
CA LEU A 282 3.54 -17.45 -5.79
C LEU A 282 3.14 -16.27 -6.70
N TYR A 283 4.12 -15.53 -7.23
CA TYR A 283 3.85 -14.46 -8.21
C TYR A 283 3.43 -15.01 -9.59
N ALA A 284 3.88 -16.21 -9.94
CA ALA A 284 3.51 -16.89 -11.19
C ALA A 284 2.12 -17.54 -11.14
N GLN A 285 1.54 -17.74 -9.94
CA GLN A 285 0.30 -18.50 -9.77
C GLN A 285 -0.96 -17.62 -9.73
N SER A 286 -0.82 -16.33 -9.41
CA SER A 286 -1.95 -15.37 -9.37
C SER A 286 -2.26 -14.71 -10.71
N SER A 287 -1.45 -14.95 -11.75
CA SER A 287 -1.66 -14.37 -13.08
C SER A 287 -1.92 -15.48 -14.11
N ILE A 288 -3.12 -16.05 -14.11
CA ILE A 288 -3.66 -16.73 -15.31
C ILE A 288 -4.11 -15.64 -16.29
N VAL A 289 -3.16 -14.80 -16.69
CA VAL A 289 -3.27 -13.88 -17.81
C VAL A 289 -2.65 -14.61 -18.99
N GLU A 290 -3.28 -14.56 -20.15
CA GLU A 290 -2.84 -15.20 -21.39
C GLU A 290 -1.32 -15.02 -21.60
N ILE A 291 -0.54 -16.06 -21.27
CA ILE A 291 0.90 -16.04 -21.40
C ILE A 291 1.17 -15.99 -22.90
N SER A 292 1.63 -14.83 -23.39
CA SER A 292 2.10 -14.72 -24.77
C SER A 292 3.17 -15.80 -25.01
N PRO A 293 3.21 -16.45 -26.20
CA PRO A 293 4.14 -17.54 -26.47
C PRO A 293 5.61 -17.14 -26.27
N LEU A 294 5.92 -15.85 -26.37
CA LEU A 294 7.23 -15.26 -26.06
C LEU A 294 7.61 -15.33 -24.57
N GLN A 295 6.66 -15.08 -23.66
CA GLN A 295 6.90 -15.21 -22.22
C GLN A 295 7.06 -16.67 -21.80
N ALA A 296 6.29 -17.58 -22.39
CA ALA A 296 6.45 -19.02 -22.17
C ALA A 296 7.83 -19.51 -22.63
N LEU A 297 8.29 -19.06 -23.80
CA LEU A 297 9.62 -19.38 -24.31
C LEU A 297 10.73 -18.82 -23.39
N ALA A 298 10.59 -17.57 -22.94
CA ALA A 298 11.56 -16.94 -22.05
C ALA A 298 11.66 -17.67 -20.69
N ALA A 299 10.53 -18.07 -20.11
CA ALA A 299 10.50 -18.86 -18.89
C ALA A 299 11.16 -20.23 -19.09
N LEU A 300 10.90 -20.88 -20.23
CA LEU A 300 11.47 -22.19 -20.55
C LEU A 300 12.99 -22.11 -20.75
N ILE A 301 13.48 -21.06 -21.42
CA ILE A 301 14.93 -20.79 -21.56
C ILE A 301 15.56 -20.54 -20.18
N ALA A 302 14.92 -19.75 -19.32
CA ALA A 302 15.43 -19.49 -17.97
C ALA A 302 15.54 -20.77 -17.12
N VAL A 303 14.55 -21.67 -17.21
CA VAL A 303 14.59 -22.98 -16.54
C VAL A 303 15.69 -23.87 -17.14
N CYS A 304 15.79 -23.93 -18.47
CA CYS A 304 16.82 -24.72 -19.16
C CYS A 304 18.26 -24.25 -18.85
N LEU A 305 18.48 -22.97 -18.57
CA LEU A 305 19.80 -22.44 -18.22
C LEU A 305 20.11 -22.57 -16.72
N SER A 306 19.12 -22.42 -15.84
CA SER A 306 19.32 -22.47 -14.38
C SER A 306 19.48 -23.90 -13.84
N LEU A 307 18.83 -24.89 -14.45
CA LEU A 307 18.91 -26.30 -14.02
C LEU A 307 20.31 -26.93 -14.15
N PRO A 308 21.05 -26.80 -15.27
CA PRO A 308 22.42 -27.32 -15.35
C PRO A 308 23.38 -26.55 -14.43
N LEU A 309 23.14 -25.25 -14.20
CA LEU A 309 23.97 -24.45 -13.29
C LEU A 309 23.82 -24.91 -11.83
N THR A 310 22.60 -25.19 -11.39
CA THR A 310 22.29 -25.71 -10.04
C THR A 310 22.82 -27.13 -9.86
N LEU A 311 22.69 -27.99 -10.87
CA LEU A 311 23.29 -29.33 -10.85
C LEU A 311 24.83 -29.26 -10.80
N ALA A 312 25.46 -28.36 -11.57
CA ALA A 312 26.90 -28.17 -11.54
C ALA A 312 27.39 -27.69 -10.16
N THR A 313 26.69 -26.75 -9.53
CA THR A 313 27.02 -26.27 -8.18
C THR A 313 26.81 -27.35 -7.11
N LEU A 314 25.75 -28.16 -7.22
CA LEU A 314 25.53 -29.29 -6.32
C LEU A 314 26.62 -30.37 -6.50
N ALA A 315 26.99 -30.69 -7.74
CA ALA A 315 28.09 -31.61 -8.00
C ALA A 315 29.43 -31.10 -7.45
N LEU A 316 29.72 -29.81 -7.63
CA LEU A 316 30.94 -29.17 -7.10
C LEU A 316 30.97 -29.16 -5.58
N THR A 317 29.85 -28.87 -4.92
CA THR A 317 29.77 -28.88 -3.46
C THR A 317 29.96 -30.29 -2.89
N VAL A 318 29.35 -31.31 -3.51
CA VAL A 318 29.58 -32.71 -3.15
C VAL A 318 31.04 -33.10 -3.39
N LEU A 319 31.62 -32.78 -4.55
CA LEU A 319 33.03 -33.03 -4.84
C LEU A 319 33.94 -32.36 -3.83
N CYS A 320 33.74 -31.08 -3.51
CA CYS A 320 34.52 -30.36 -2.51
C CYS A 320 34.37 -30.96 -1.10
N PHE A 321 33.17 -31.41 -0.73
CA PHE A 321 32.93 -32.03 0.58
C PHE A 321 33.64 -33.38 0.72
N TYR A 322 33.61 -34.21 -0.33
CA TYR A 322 34.20 -35.55 -0.31
C TYR A 322 35.68 -35.59 -0.69
N SER A 323 36.17 -34.61 -1.45
CA SER A 323 37.58 -34.57 -1.87
C SER A 323 38.56 -34.20 -0.76
N ARG A 324 38.08 -33.83 0.46
CA ARG A 324 38.85 -33.49 1.68
C ARG A 324 40.37 -33.48 1.42
N PRO A 325 40.91 -32.43 0.77
CA PRO A 325 42.33 -32.38 0.53
C PRO A 325 43.02 -32.32 1.90
N LYS A 326 43.85 -33.33 2.19
CA LYS A 326 44.59 -33.48 3.46
C LYS A 326 45.46 -32.24 3.79
N SER A 327 45.63 -31.30 2.86
CA SER A 327 46.40 -30.07 2.99
C SER A 327 45.74 -28.95 3.80
N PHE A 328 44.47 -29.05 4.20
CA PHE A 328 43.81 -28.05 5.07
C PHE A 328 43.72 -28.47 6.55
N ARG A 329 44.51 -29.47 6.98
CA ARG A 329 44.81 -29.64 8.41
C ARG A 329 45.99 -28.75 8.76
N ILE A 330 45.72 -27.47 9.02
CA ILE A 330 46.64 -26.65 9.81
C ILE A 330 46.28 -26.91 11.27
N LEU A 331 47.26 -27.48 11.97
CA LEU A 331 47.37 -27.67 13.41
C LEU A 331 47.35 -26.33 14.15
#